data_AF-A0ABF7Q8N9-F1
#
_entry.id   AF-A0ABF7Q8N9-F1
#
_cell.length_a   1.000
_cell.length_b   1.000
_cell.length_c   1.000
_cell.angle_alpha   90.00
_cell.angle_beta   90.00
_cell.angle_gamma   90.00
#
_symmetry.space_group_name_H-M   'P 1'
#
loop_
_entity.id
_entity.type
_entity.pdbx_description
1 polymer ?
#
loop_
_entity_poly.entity_id
_entity_poly.type
_entity_poly.pdbx_seq_one_letter_code
_entity_poly.pdbx_strand_id
1 'polypeptide(L)'
;MSKTPSRASEGRVRAERLETRVTAAQKSLIERAAALQGRSVTDFVLASVQDAARRTIEEHSQLTLSVRDSEAFVDALLNPRPVNDRLRDTVRRYRERTGV
;
A
#
# COMPACT_ATOMS: atom_id res chain seq x y z
N MET A 1 -3.42 39.87 31.88
CA MET A 1 -4.16 39.04 30.90
C MET A 1 -3.18 38.50 29.88
N SER A 2 -2.88 37.20 29.94
CA SER A 2 -2.38 36.40 28.79
C SER A 2 -2.09 34.98 29.26
N LYS A 3 -3.15 34.17 29.39
CA LYS A 3 -2.99 32.72 29.48
C LYS A 3 -2.82 32.20 28.06
N THR A 4 -1.59 32.01 27.62
CA THR A 4 -1.29 31.28 26.38
C THR A 4 -1.80 29.85 26.54
N PRO A 5 -2.67 29.32 25.67
CA PRO A 5 -3.03 27.92 25.74
C PRO A 5 -1.85 27.10 25.25
N SER A 6 -1.35 26.25 26.15
CA SER A 6 -0.43 25.16 25.87
C SER A 6 -0.99 24.31 24.72
N ARG A 7 -0.19 24.10 23.65
CA ARG A 7 -0.43 23.04 22.66
C ARG A 7 -0.27 21.70 23.37
N ALA A 8 -1.32 21.29 24.08
CA ALA A 8 -1.48 19.92 24.53
C ALA A 8 -1.50 19.04 23.26
N SER A 9 -0.71 17.98 23.30
CA SER A 9 -0.58 16.95 22.27
C SER A 9 -1.88 16.75 21.47
N GLU A 10 -1.82 17.00 20.17
CA GLU A 10 -2.71 16.37 19.20
C GLU A 10 -2.44 14.86 19.23
N GLY A 11 -2.91 14.19 20.29
CA GLY A 11 -2.99 12.74 20.31
C GLY A 11 -3.85 12.36 19.12
N ARG A 12 -3.29 11.63 18.15
CA ARG A 12 -3.96 11.16 16.93
C ARG A 12 -5.40 10.79 17.25
N VAL A 13 -6.33 11.68 16.93
CA VAL A 13 -7.75 11.44 17.16
C VAL A 13 -8.14 10.35 16.17
N ARG A 14 -8.52 9.18 16.69
CA ARG A 14 -9.08 8.09 15.87
C ARG A 14 -10.50 8.49 15.46
N ALA A 15 -10.59 9.44 14.53
CA ALA A 15 -11.85 10.03 14.07
C ALA A 15 -12.54 9.17 12.99
N GLU A 16 -11.76 8.42 12.23
CA GLU A 16 -12.24 7.58 11.12
C GLU A 16 -12.70 6.21 11.61
N ARG A 17 -13.78 5.69 11.00
CA ARG A 17 -14.39 4.41 11.36
C ARG A 17 -14.38 3.46 10.17
N LEU A 18 -13.95 2.22 10.40
CA LEU A 18 -14.09 1.11 9.46
C LEU A 18 -15.22 0.21 9.95
N GLU A 19 -16.31 0.15 9.21
CA GLU A 19 -17.50 -0.63 9.58
C GLU A 19 -17.66 -1.83 8.65
N THR A 20 -17.90 -3.00 9.24
CA THR A 20 -18.17 -4.23 8.49
C THR A 20 -19.14 -5.12 9.26
N ARG A 21 -19.98 -5.84 8.53
CA ARG A 21 -20.88 -6.84 9.10
C ARG A 21 -20.22 -8.19 9.04
N VAL A 22 -20.25 -8.91 10.16
CA VAL A 22 -19.70 -10.26 10.29
C VAL A 22 -20.79 -11.23 10.72
N THR A 23 -20.66 -12.48 10.32
CA THR A 23 -21.51 -13.57 10.83
C THR A 23 -21.13 -13.89 12.28
N ALA A 24 -22.01 -14.58 13.00
CA ALA A 24 -21.72 -15.05 14.35
C ALA A 24 -20.47 -15.96 14.38
N ALA A 25 -20.33 -16.84 13.39
CA ALA A 25 -19.16 -17.72 13.28
C ALA A 25 -17.84 -16.96 13.10
N GLN A 26 -17.85 -15.91 12.25
CA GLN A 26 -16.68 -15.04 12.07
C GLN A 26 -16.34 -14.29 13.36
N LYS A 27 -17.34 -13.75 14.06
CA LYS A 27 -17.15 -13.08 15.34
C LYS A 27 -16.50 -14.00 16.37
N SER A 28 -17.04 -15.21 16.57
CA SER A 28 -16.48 -16.18 17.52
C SER A 28 -15.05 -16.60 17.19
N LEU A 29 -14.74 -16.76 15.90
CA LEU A 29 -13.39 -17.06 15.43
C LEU A 29 -12.41 -15.94 15.79
N ILE A 30 -12.79 -14.69 15.51
CA ILE A 30 -11.97 -13.51 15.79
C ILE A 30 -11.77 -13.33 17.31
N GLU A 31 -12.83 -13.48 18.11
CA GLU A 31 -12.75 -13.42 19.57
C GLU A 31 -11.78 -14.45 20.14
N ARG A 32 -11.85 -15.69 19.65
CA ARG A 32 -10.91 -16.75 20.05
C ARG A 32 -9.47 -16.40 19.67
N ALA A 33 -9.24 -15.92 18.45
CA ALA A 33 -7.90 -15.55 18.00
C ALA A 33 -7.31 -14.38 18.80
N ALA A 34 -8.12 -13.36 19.11
CA ALA A 34 -7.73 -12.24 19.94
C ALA A 34 -7.37 -12.70 21.37
N ALA A 35 -8.19 -13.58 21.96
CA ALA A 35 -7.94 -14.16 23.28
C ALA A 35 -6.64 -14.96 23.33
N LEU A 36 -6.34 -15.76 22.31
CA LEU A 36 -5.09 -16.53 22.22
C LEU A 36 -3.84 -15.62 22.16
N GLN A 37 -3.97 -14.41 21.64
CA GLN A 37 -2.89 -13.42 21.58
C GLN A 37 -2.90 -12.44 22.77
N GLY A 38 -3.80 -12.63 23.75
CA GLY A 38 -3.87 -11.79 24.95
C GLY A 38 -4.25 -10.34 24.66
N ARG A 39 -4.99 -10.06 23.58
CA ARG A 39 -5.36 -8.69 23.17
C ARG A 39 -6.85 -8.55 22.92
N SER A 40 -7.32 -7.30 22.94
CA SER A 40 -8.73 -7.01 22.64
C SER A 40 -9.08 -7.35 21.19
N VAL A 41 -10.35 -7.64 20.93
CA VAL A 41 -10.87 -7.88 19.56
C VAL A 41 -10.57 -6.69 18.65
N THR A 42 -10.79 -5.47 19.14
CA THR A 42 -10.54 -4.25 18.38
C THR A 42 -9.07 -4.12 17.98
N ASP A 43 -8.14 -4.37 18.91
CA ASP A 43 -6.71 -4.33 18.63
C ASP A 43 -6.28 -5.45 17.67
N PHE A 44 -6.84 -6.65 17.86
CA PHE A 44 -6.61 -7.77 16.96
C PHE A 44 -7.01 -7.45 15.52
N VAL A 45 -8.23 -6.93 15.33
CA VAL A 45 -8.77 -6.59 14.01
C VAL A 45 -7.96 -5.46 13.38
N LEU A 46 -7.68 -4.39 14.14
CA LEU A 46 -6.94 -3.24 13.61
C LEU A 46 -5.54 -3.64 13.14
N ALA A 47 -4.79 -4.37 13.97
CA ALA A 47 -3.46 -4.84 13.61
C ALA A 47 -3.48 -5.79 12.41
N SER A 48 -4.45 -6.70 12.35
CA SER A 48 -4.56 -7.68 11.25
C SER A 48 -4.90 -7.01 9.93
N VAL A 49 -5.83 -6.05 9.94
CA VAL A 49 -6.21 -5.28 8.75
C VAL A 49 -5.05 -4.39 8.29
N GLN A 50 -4.33 -3.75 9.21
CA GLN A 50 -3.17 -2.93 8.88
C GLN A 50 -2.03 -3.76 8.26
N ASP A 51 -1.74 -4.94 8.81
CA ASP A 51 -0.71 -5.83 8.28
C ASP A 51 -1.09 -6.36 6.89
N ALA A 52 -2.34 -6.78 6.70
CA ALA A 52 -2.84 -7.20 5.40
C ALA A 52 -2.76 -6.06 4.37
N ALA A 53 -3.21 -4.86 4.72
CA ALA A 53 -3.13 -3.70 3.82
C ALA A 53 -1.70 -3.37 3.42
N ARG A 54 -0.76 -3.39 4.37
CA ARG A 54 0.67 -3.16 4.09
C ARG A 54 1.22 -4.20 3.11
N ARG A 55 0.99 -5.49 3.37
CA ARG A 55 1.46 -6.57 2.49
C ARG A 55 0.90 -6.43 1.08
N THR A 56 -0.40 -6.15 0.95
CA THR A 56 -1.03 -5.91 -0.36
C THR A 56 -0.38 -4.74 -1.10
N ILE A 57 -0.08 -3.63 -0.42
CA ILE A 57 0.59 -2.48 -1.05
C ILE A 57 2.02 -2.84 -1.46
N GLU A 58 2.77 -3.52 -0.59
CA GLU A 58 4.14 -3.97 -0.87
C GLU A 58 4.20 -4.90 -2.08
N GLU A 59 3.31 -5.89 -2.14
CA GLU A 59 3.18 -6.84 -3.25
C GLU A 59 2.90 -6.15 -4.59
N HIS A 60 2.14 -5.06 -4.60
CA HIS A 60 1.81 -4.32 -5.82
C HIS A 60 2.80 -3.19 -6.15
N SER A 61 3.65 -2.78 -5.21
CA SER A 61 4.62 -1.70 -5.39
C SER A 61 6.04 -2.19 -5.66
N GLN A 62 6.36 -3.44 -5.30
CA GLN A 62 7.70 -3.99 -5.45
C GLN A 62 7.78 -4.97 -6.63
N LEU A 63 8.67 -4.67 -7.59
CA LEU A 63 9.09 -5.63 -8.59
C LEU A 63 10.24 -6.47 -8.02
N THR A 64 9.94 -7.73 -7.67
CA THR A 64 10.98 -8.69 -7.31
C THR A 64 11.56 -9.29 -8.58
N LEU A 65 12.83 -8.96 -8.88
CA LEU A 65 13.53 -9.44 -10.06
C LEU A 65 14.42 -10.64 -9.71
N SER A 66 14.54 -11.62 -10.61
CA SER A 66 15.59 -12.63 -10.51
C SER A 66 16.97 -11.97 -10.68
N VAL A 67 18.06 -12.69 -10.36
CA VAL A 67 19.42 -12.17 -10.60
C VAL A 67 19.61 -11.79 -12.07
N ARG A 68 19.16 -12.66 -12.98
CA ARG A 68 19.22 -12.42 -14.43
C ARG A 68 18.41 -11.19 -14.84
N ASP A 69 17.20 -11.03 -14.31
CA ASP A 69 16.36 -9.88 -14.65
C ASP A 69 16.92 -8.58 -14.05
N SER A 70 17.56 -8.68 -12.88
CA SER A 70 18.24 -7.55 -12.23
C SER A 70 19.43 -7.07 -13.06
N GLU A 71 20.26 -8.00 -13.54
CA GLU A 71 21.37 -7.69 -14.46
C GLU A 71 20.87 -7.05 -15.75
N ALA A 72 19.83 -7.62 -16.37
CA ALA A 72 19.22 -7.07 -17.58
C ALA A 72 18.61 -5.68 -17.36
N PHE A 73 18.00 -5.46 -16.20
CA PHE A 73 17.43 -4.16 -15.82
C PHE A 73 18.52 -3.10 -15.61
N VAL A 74 19.58 -3.43 -14.87
CA VAL A 74 20.72 -2.53 -14.64
C VAL A 74 21.45 -2.23 -15.94
N ASP A 75 21.69 -3.23 -16.78
CA ASP A 75 22.30 -3.03 -18.11
C ASP A 75 21.44 -2.10 -18.98
N ALA A 76 20.11 -2.25 -18.97
CA ALA A 76 19.23 -1.35 -19.71
C ALA A 76 19.27 0.11 -19.21
N LEU A 77 19.55 0.33 -17.92
CA LEU A 77 19.71 1.67 -17.34
C LEU A 77 21.07 2.29 -17.68
N LEU A 78 22.15 1.50 -17.62
CA LEU A 78 23.52 1.96 -17.88
C LEU A 78 23.83 2.09 -19.37
N ASN A 79 23.25 1.21 -20.19
CA ASN A 79 23.44 1.11 -21.63
C ASN A 79 22.10 1.25 -22.36
N PRO A 80 21.47 2.44 -22.35
CA PRO A 80 20.16 2.64 -22.95
C PRO A 80 20.22 2.39 -24.45
N ARG A 81 19.44 1.42 -24.93
CA ARG A 81 19.32 1.14 -26.36
C ARG A 81 18.50 2.22 -27.05
N PRO A 82 18.84 2.60 -28.29
CA PRO A 82 18.02 3.52 -29.05
C PRO A 82 16.62 2.95 -29.23
N VAL A 83 15.62 3.83 -29.14
CA VAL A 83 14.21 3.51 -29.42
C VAL A 83 14.13 2.84 -30.80
N ASN A 84 13.31 1.80 -30.96
CA ASN A 84 13.11 1.18 -32.28
C ASN A 84 12.04 1.93 -33.10
N ASP A 85 12.00 1.70 -34.42
CA ASP A 85 11.06 2.41 -35.31
C ASP A 85 9.60 2.18 -34.95
N ARG A 86 9.27 0.98 -34.48
CA ARG A 86 7.91 0.62 -34.07
C ARG A 86 7.44 1.43 -32.85
N LEU A 87 8.32 1.62 -31.86
CA LEU A 87 8.01 2.40 -30.67
C LEU A 87 7.95 3.90 -30.99
N ARG A 88 8.84 4.41 -31.85
CA ARG A 88 8.74 5.78 -32.38
C ARG A 88 7.39 6.06 -33.04
N ASP A 89 6.99 5.18 -33.94
CA ASP A 89 5.75 5.29 -34.68
C ASP A 89 4.50 5.19 -33.77
N THR A 90 4.56 4.32 -32.76
CA THR A 90 3.50 4.21 -31.74
C THR A 90 3.36 5.48 -30.91
N VAL A 91 4.49 6.05 -30.44
CA VAL A 91 4.49 7.31 -29.68
C VAL A 91 3.96 8.46 -30.54
N ARG A 92 4.36 8.55 -31.82
CA ARG A 92 3.84 9.54 -32.77
C ARG A 92 2.32 9.46 -32.89
N ARG A 93 1.78 8.27 -33.17
CA ARG A 93 0.31 8.08 -33.27
C ARG A 93 -0.42 8.40 -31.97
N TYR A 94 0.18 8.11 -30.83
CA TYR A 94 -0.40 8.43 -29.53
C TYR A 94 -0.55 9.94 -29.36
N ARG A 95 0.52 10.70 -29.62
CA ARG A 95 0.54 12.17 -29.58
C ARG A 95 -0.48 12.82 -30.50
N GLU A 96 -0.56 12.34 -31.74
CA GLU A 96 -1.56 12.80 -32.72
C GLU A 96 -3.00 12.58 -32.26
N ARG A 97 -3.26 11.50 -31.48
CA ARG A 97 -4.60 11.17 -30.98
C ARG A 97 -4.97 11.88 -29.68
N THR A 98 -4.00 12.18 -28.81
CA THR A 98 -4.25 12.74 -27.47
C THR A 98 -3.92 14.23 -27.35
N GLY A 99 -3.36 14.87 -28.39
CA GLY A 99 -3.07 16.30 -28.40
C GLY A 99 -1.93 16.75 -27.48
N VAL A 100 -1.02 15.83 -27.12
CA VAL A 100 0.20 16.08 -26.33
C VAL A 100 1.42 16.02 -27.23
#